data_AF-A0A9N9ADP9-F1
#
_entry.id   AF-A0A9N9ADP9-F1
#
_cell.length_a   1.000
_cell.length_b   1.000
_cell.length_c   1.000
_cell.angle_alpha   90.00
_cell.angle_beta   90.00
_cell.angle_gamma   90.00
#
_symmetry.space_group_name_H-M   'P 1'
#
loop_
_entity.id
_entity.type
_entity.pdbx_description
1 polymer ?
#
loop_
_entity_poly.entity_id
_entity_poly.type
_entity_poly.pdbx_seq_one_letter_code
_entity_poly.pdbx_strand_id
1 'polypeptide(L)'
;MEKKILEWAINNTTNDSVEGGQQQPVPEDKERGPKKIDPEIIDAILGQSDAVRMKEAINAIADPDETMENKTIAFDNLEMLVEHVDNANDIEKMNLWPKLISFVSLPDTSLRVQALWVCGTAVQNNLKAQKAFIDQGGLRVALDLLKNTNEDAEVKSKAVYAVSGAIKHYKPALVQFEKEGGYEALLALLQTSDNLPILRKTVFLFNTLVLQNPDVVAKNIGEKGLSRQMVKILEQYGEQDEDLTHKILTTFLTLLQNSPKSLSPIETSELKKFLPELKKKYGSDTMLSSEEWGKWKCDLYSLSVGKKFIGTYNKDSNRPHMLFPIFRELPTANLVSPIIPEQKWTPDSIRLGVLARKKGMTALWDEWGVRIPVTVFQLEHCQVIQVVSHGPKAQRENIIDIQIGCTDRRRPERYMTRALIGHFRKVGLAPKQYVELFHVTPDATLPVGTELKAAHFVPGQFVDVQGTTQSVNNFLYRINKGFQGVMKRWGFKGLPASHGTSLAHRSGGSTGQRTDPGKVFKGKKMAGRMGGKKHTSHNLQVIKIDNELNCLYIKGAVAGYAGEIVRIKDAIRKKGVLAFPKDALPPPFPTIQPKVLSSMPRELIAKTGGTDPFLIKES
;
A
#
# COMPACT_ATOMS: atom_id res chain seq x y z
N MET A 1 47.12 -54.05 5.68
CA MET A 1 45.70 -53.63 5.59
C MET A 1 45.28 -53.47 4.13
N GLU A 2 46.13 -52.92 3.27
CA GLU A 2 45.85 -52.74 1.82
C GLU A 2 45.72 -54.06 1.02
N LYS A 3 46.50 -55.11 1.33
CA LYS A 3 46.36 -56.41 0.65
C LYS A 3 44.98 -57.07 0.82
N LYS A 4 44.36 -56.95 2.01
CA LYS A 4 43.03 -57.53 2.28
C LYS A 4 41.90 -56.78 1.55
N ILE A 5 42.10 -55.49 1.29
CA ILE A 5 41.15 -54.66 0.55
C ILE A 5 41.22 -54.99 -0.94
N LEU A 6 42.43 -55.24 -1.46
CA LEU A 6 42.63 -55.68 -2.85
C LEU A 6 42.03 -57.08 -3.10
N GLU A 7 42.23 -58.03 -2.19
CA GLU A 7 41.62 -59.37 -2.27
C GLU A 7 40.09 -59.32 -2.19
N TRP A 8 39.52 -58.45 -1.36
CA TRP A 8 38.07 -58.26 -1.30
C TRP A 8 37.51 -57.66 -2.59
N ALA A 9 38.22 -56.71 -3.20
CA ALA A 9 37.79 -56.07 -4.45
C ALA A 9 37.83 -57.04 -5.65
N ILE A 10 38.85 -57.89 -5.72
CA ILE A 10 38.99 -58.92 -6.78
C ILE A 10 37.90 -59.98 -6.67
N ASN A 11 37.53 -60.40 -5.46
CA ASN A 11 36.51 -61.42 -5.25
C ASN A 11 35.07 -60.94 -5.51
N ASN A 12 34.84 -59.61 -5.51
CA ASN A 12 33.50 -59.03 -5.65
C ASN A 12 33.32 -58.22 -6.95
N THR A 13 34.25 -58.33 -7.90
CA THR A 13 34.08 -57.76 -9.24
C THR A 13 33.71 -58.87 -10.23
N THR A 14 32.45 -58.88 -10.67
CA THR A 14 31.98 -59.75 -11.75
C THR A 14 32.49 -59.21 -13.09
N ASN A 15 33.24 -60.04 -13.80
CA ASN A 15 33.68 -59.79 -15.18
C ASN A 15 32.47 -59.86 -16.13
N ASP A 16 31.94 -58.70 -16.52
CA ASP A 16 31.32 -58.58 -17.85
C ASP A 16 32.26 -57.73 -18.70
N SER A 17 32.95 -58.45 -19.59
CA SER A 17 33.94 -57.94 -20.52
C SER A 17 33.26 -57.34 -21.74
N VAL A 18 33.89 -56.29 -22.24
CA VAL A 18 33.74 -55.80 -23.61
C VAL A 18 34.27 -56.88 -24.55
N GLU A 19 33.44 -57.39 -25.47
CA GLU A 19 33.80 -57.73 -26.85
C GLU A 19 32.54 -57.93 -27.70
N GLY A 20 32.57 -57.42 -28.92
CA GLY A 20 31.36 -57.14 -29.71
C GLY A 20 30.64 -58.36 -30.31
N GLY A 21 29.36 -58.14 -30.61
CA GLY A 21 28.62 -58.90 -31.61
C GLY A 21 27.36 -59.60 -31.12
N GLN A 22 26.28 -58.84 -30.85
CA GLN A 22 24.88 -59.13 -31.24
C GLN A 22 23.94 -58.14 -30.53
N GLN A 23 23.12 -57.43 -31.30
CA GLN A 23 22.03 -56.62 -30.76
C GLN A 23 21.01 -57.52 -30.07
N GLN A 24 20.97 -57.50 -28.73
CA GLN A 24 19.80 -57.96 -27.98
C GLN A 24 18.73 -56.87 -27.97
N PRO A 25 17.44 -57.21 -28.13
CA PRO A 25 16.38 -56.23 -28.28
C PRO A 25 16.17 -55.46 -26.97
N VAL A 26 15.80 -54.19 -27.14
CA VAL A 26 15.40 -53.26 -26.06
C VAL A 26 14.36 -53.96 -25.16
N PRO A 27 14.55 -54.02 -23.83
CA PRO A 27 13.50 -54.50 -22.94
C PRO A 27 12.32 -53.54 -23.03
N GLU A 28 11.14 -54.06 -23.37
CA GLU A 28 9.89 -53.32 -23.38
C GLU A 28 9.68 -52.59 -22.06
N ASP A 29 9.44 -51.28 -22.15
CA ASP A 29 8.96 -50.43 -21.06
C ASP A 29 7.62 -50.99 -20.55
N LYS A 30 7.68 -51.89 -19.57
CA LYS A 30 6.53 -52.13 -18.69
C LYS A 30 6.41 -50.90 -17.81
N GLU A 31 5.46 -50.04 -18.17
CA GLU A 31 4.96 -48.91 -17.39
C GLU A 31 4.96 -49.22 -15.89
N ARG A 32 6.03 -48.86 -15.19
CA ARG A 32 6.03 -48.80 -13.73
C ARG A 32 5.35 -47.49 -13.37
N GLY A 33 4.02 -47.52 -13.36
CA GLY A 33 3.24 -46.51 -12.66
C GLY A 33 3.76 -46.35 -11.22
N PRO A 34 3.63 -45.16 -10.62
CA PRO A 34 4.17 -44.90 -9.29
C PRO A 34 3.60 -45.93 -8.30
N LYS A 35 4.48 -46.68 -7.63
CA LYS A 35 4.07 -47.60 -6.55
C LYS A 35 3.34 -46.76 -5.50
N LYS A 36 2.04 -47.03 -5.31
CA LYS A 36 1.27 -46.47 -4.19
C LYS A 36 1.94 -46.95 -2.91
N ILE A 37 2.51 -46.01 -2.17
CA ILE A 37 3.08 -46.25 -0.84
C ILE A 37 1.91 -46.67 0.06
N ASP A 38 2.16 -47.67 0.91
CA ASP A 38 1.16 -48.19 1.84
C ASP A 38 0.64 -47.05 2.75
N PRO A 39 -0.67 -46.74 2.73
CA PRO A 39 -1.22 -45.61 3.49
C PRO A 39 -0.94 -45.70 4.99
N GLU A 40 -0.84 -46.91 5.56
CA GLU A 40 -0.51 -47.08 6.98
C GLU A 40 0.93 -46.62 7.32
N ILE A 41 1.86 -46.80 6.38
CA ILE A 41 3.25 -46.34 6.54
C ILE A 41 3.33 -44.81 6.41
N ILE A 42 2.50 -44.22 5.55
CA ILE A 42 2.41 -42.76 5.42
C ILE A 42 1.84 -42.15 6.69
N ASP A 43 0.77 -42.73 7.24
CA ASP A 43 0.13 -42.26 8.48
C ASP A 43 1.06 -42.44 9.69
N ALA A 44 1.89 -43.49 9.72
CA ALA A 44 2.90 -43.67 10.78
C ALA A 44 4.04 -42.63 10.72
N ILE A 45 4.36 -42.11 9.53
CA ILE A 45 5.45 -41.14 9.32
C ILE A 45 4.97 -39.68 9.39
N LEU A 46 3.78 -39.39 8.86
CA LEU A 46 3.25 -38.03 8.70
C LEU A 46 2.07 -37.71 9.63
N GLY A 47 1.51 -38.73 10.31
CA GLY A 47 0.27 -38.63 11.07
C GLY A 47 -0.96 -38.72 10.16
N GLN A 48 -2.13 -39.01 10.78
CA GLN A 48 -3.42 -38.98 10.09
C GLN A 48 -3.68 -37.61 9.45
N SER A 49 -4.28 -37.62 8.25
CA SER A 49 -4.70 -36.38 7.59
C SER A 49 -5.77 -35.61 8.38
N ASP A 50 -5.72 -34.28 8.32
CA ASP A 50 -6.69 -33.41 9.00
C ASP A 50 -8.14 -33.70 8.58
N ALA A 51 -8.38 -34.06 7.32
CA ALA A 51 -9.69 -34.44 6.83
C ALA A 51 -10.28 -35.68 7.52
N VAL A 52 -9.42 -36.66 7.88
CA VAL A 52 -9.83 -37.85 8.63
C VAL A 52 -10.13 -37.47 10.08
N ARG A 53 -9.24 -36.70 10.73
CA ARG A 53 -9.43 -36.21 12.11
C ARG A 53 -10.72 -35.40 12.27
N MET A 54 -11.05 -34.54 11.30
CA MET A 54 -12.31 -33.79 11.30
C MET A 54 -13.54 -34.70 11.24
N LYS A 55 -13.49 -35.78 10.43
CA LYS A 55 -14.60 -36.75 10.34
C LYS A 55 -14.73 -37.56 11.63
N GLU A 56 -13.61 -37.99 12.21
CA GLU A 56 -13.58 -38.70 13.49
C GLU A 56 -14.18 -37.84 14.60
N ALA A 57 -13.79 -36.56 14.69
CA ALA A 57 -14.35 -35.62 15.65
C ALA A 57 -15.88 -35.47 15.50
N ILE A 58 -16.39 -35.28 14.28
CA ILE A 58 -17.83 -35.16 14.04
C ILE A 58 -18.59 -36.45 14.37
N ASN A 59 -18.00 -37.61 14.08
CA ASN A 59 -18.60 -38.89 14.39
C ASN A 59 -18.63 -39.12 15.92
N ALA A 60 -17.55 -38.78 16.64
CA ALA A 60 -17.51 -38.84 18.10
C ALA A 60 -18.54 -37.91 18.75
N ILE A 61 -18.76 -36.71 18.19
CA ILE A 61 -19.80 -35.79 18.65
C ILE A 61 -21.20 -36.36 18.41
N ALA A 62 -21.42 -37.01 17.26
CA ALA A 62 -22.72 -37.57 16.88
C ALA A 62 -23.08 -38.86 17.64
N ASP A 63 -22.10 -39.55 18.21
CA ASP A 63 -22.29 -40.83 18.89
C ASP A 63 -23.07 -40.64 20.21
N PRO A 64 -24.26 -41.21 20.39
CA PRO A 64 -25.02 -41.10 21.63
C PRO A 64 -24.33 -41.74 22.83
N ASP A 65 -23.52 -42.78 22.62
CA ASP A 65 -22.88 -43.58 23.68
C ASP A 65 -21.55 -42.97 24.17
N GLU A 66 -21.03 -41.98 23.45
CA GLU A 66 -19.79 -41.29 23.79
C GLU A 66 -19.96 -40.34 24.98
N THR A 67 -18.91 -40.27 25.83
CA THR A 67 -18.95 -39.45 27.06
C THR A 67 -19.02 -37.96 26.74
N MET A 68 -19.64 -37.17 27.63
CA MET A 68 -19.72 -35.71 27.46
C MET A 68 -18.35 -35.04 27.41
N GLU A 69 -17.38 -35.56 28.16
CA GLU A 69 -16.00 -35.07 28.15
C GLU A 69 -15.33 -35.32 26.79
N ASN A 70 -15.48 -36.52 26.23
CA ASN A 70 -14.93 -36.84 24.91
C ASN A 70 -15.59 -36.04 23.78
N LYS A 71 -16.91 -35.79 23.86
CA LYS A 71 -17.61 -34.89 22.92
C LYS A 71 -17.06 -33.46 23.00
N THR A 72 -16.79 -32.98 24.21
CA THR A 72 -16.22 -31.66 24.44
C THR A 72 -14.82 -31.56 23.84
N ILE A 73 -13.98 -32.57 24.05
CA ILE A 73 -12.63 -32.66 23.47
C ILE A 73 -12.70 -32.76 21.94
N ALA A 74 -13.64 -33.52 21.39
CA ALA A 74 -13.84 -33.64 19.95
C ALA A 74 -14.22 -32.29 19.31
N PHE A 75 -15.06 -31.50 19.97
CA PHE A 75 -15.37 -30.15 19.53
C PHE A 75 -14.16 -29.21 19.57
N ASP A 76 -13.37 -29.24 20.64
CA ASP A 76 -12.17 -28.39 20.78
C ASP A 76 -11.12 -28.75 19.72
N ASN A 77 -10.90 -30.05 19.48
CA ASN A 77 -10.04 -30.53 18.40
C ASN A 77 -10.53 -30.08 17.03
N LEU A 78 -11.83 -30.16 16.80
CA LEU A 78 -12.44 -29.72 15.55
C LEU A 78 -12.30 -28.20 15.37
N GLU A 79 -12.47 -27.42 16.43
CA GLU A 79 -12.30 -25.97 16.42
C GLU A 79 -10.89 -25.57 16.01
N MET A 80 -9.87 -26.17 16.61
CA MET A 80 -8.46 -25.95 16.24
C MET A 80 -8.17 -26.30 14.78
N LEU A 81 -8.75 -27.40 14.27
CA LEU A 81 -8.55 -27.82 12.88
C LEU A 81 -9.16 -26.81 11.90
N VAL A 82 -10.34 -26.27 12.19
CA VAL A 82 -11.06 -25.34 11.29
C VAL A 82 -10.55 -23.89 11.38
N GLU A 83 -9.65 -23.57 12.31
CA GLU A 83 -8.90 -22.30 12.26
C GLU A 83 -8.07 -22.18 10.96
N HIS A 84 -7.61 -23.31 10.42
CA HIS A 84 -6.97 -23.35 9.12
C HIS A 84 -8.00 -23.24 7.99
N VAL A 85 -7.83 -22.22 7.15
CA VAL A 85 -8.77 -21.87 6.07
C VAL A 85 -9.03 -23.03 5.10
N ASP A 86 -8.02 -23.84 4.82
CA ASP A 86 -8.18 -25.01 3.93
C ASP A 86 -9.06 -26.10 4.55
N ASN A 87 -8.86 -26.41 5.83
CA ASN A 87 -9.68 -27.35 6.60
C ASN A 87 -11.13 -26.85 6.73
N ALA A 88 -11.33 -25.56 6.99
CA ALA A 88 -12.67 -24.95 7.01
C ALA A 88 -13.39 -25.07 5.65
N ASN A 89 -12.66 -24.99 4.53
CA ASN A 89 -13.21 -25.19 3.20
C ASN A 89 -13.55 -26.67 2.92
N ASP A 90 -12.81 -27.60 3.54
CA ASP A 90 -13.03 -29.03 3.37
C ASP A 90 -14.29 -29.54 4.09
N ILE A 91 -14.85 -28.78 5.05
CA ILE A 91 -16.16 -29.06 5.66
C ILE A 91 -17.24 -29.24 4.58
N GLU A 92 -17.27 -28.35 3.59
CA GLU A 92 -18.23 -28.43 2.47
C GLU A 92 -17.90 -29.60 1.53
N LYS A 93 -16.62 -29.80 1.19
CA LYS A 93 -16.20 -30.90 0.31
C LYS A 93 -16.53 -32.28 0.90
N MET A 94 -16.52 -32.39 2.22
CA MET A 94 -16.86 -33.60 2.97
C MET A 94 -18.34 -33.67 3.37
N ASN A 95 -19.16 -32.67 2.99
CA ASN A 95 -20.58 -32.57 3.32
C ASN A 95 -20.89 -32.64 4.84
N LEU A 96 -20.07 -31.94 5.64
CA LEU A 96 -20.14 -31.98 7.10
C LEU A 96 -21.01 -30.86 7.70
N TRP A 97 -21.32 -29.81 6.93
CA TRP A 97 -22.15 -28.68 7.40
C TRP A 97 -23.52 -29.07 7.95
N PRO A 98 -24.32 -29.94 7.32
CA PRO A 98 -25.63 -30.31 7.86
C PRO A 98 -25.54 -30.93 9.26
N LYS A 99 -24.53 -31.78 9.49
CA LYS A 99 -24.27 -32.38 10.81
C LYS A 99 -23.85 -31.32 11.83
N LEU A 100 -22.90 -30.46 11.49
CA LEU A 100 -22.45 -29.38 12.39
C LEU A 100 -23.55 -28.42 12.78
N ILE A 101 -24.40 -28.03 11.82
CA ILE A 101 -25.55 -27.15 12.09
C ILE A 101 -26.58 -27.87 12.95
N SER A 102 -26.79 -29.19 12.77
CA SER A 102 -27.72 -29.96 13.62
C SER A 102 -27.29 -29.99 15.09
N PHE A 103 -25.99 -29.94 15.38
CA PHE A 103 -25.48 -29.93 16.75
C PHE A 103 -25.85 -28.67 17.53
N VAL A 104 -26.19 -27.59 16.83
CA VAL A 104 -26.71 -26.35 17.44
C VAL A 104 -28.08 -26.56 18.09
N SER A 105 -28.79 -27.65 17.77
CA SER A 105 -30.08 -28.01 18.36
C SER A 105 -29.99 -29.15 19.39
N LEU A 106 -28.78 -29.52 19.84
CA LEU A 106 -28.61 -30.52 20.89
C LEU A 106 -29.21 -30.05 22.22
N PRO A 107 -29.71 -30.98 23.06
CA PRO A 107 -30.35 -30.64 24.34
C PRO A 107 -29.34 -30.01 25.33
N ASP A 108 -28.07 -30.40 25.24
CA ASP A 108 -27.03 -29.92 26.14
C ASP A 108 -26.51 -28.52 25.73
N THR A 109 -26.47 -27.60 26.70
CA THR A 109 -26.06 -26.22 26.49
C THR A 109 -24.58 -26.10 26.12
N SER A 110 -23.69 -26.87 26.75
CA SER A 110 -22.24 -26.83 26.49
C SER A 110 -21.93 -27.25 25.05
N LEU A 111 -22.57 -28.32 24.58
CA LEU A 111 -22.41 -28.79 23.19
C LEU A 111 -22.95 -27.76 22.17
N ARG A 112 -24.06 -27.08 22.46
CA ARG A 112 -24.55 -25.99 21.60
C ARG A 112 -23.55 -24.83 21.51
N VAL A 113 -22.95 -24.45 22.65
CA VAL A 113 -21.91 -23.40 22.73
C VAL A 113 -20.73 -23.75 21.83
N GLN A 114 -20.23 -24.99 21.92
CA GLN A 114 -19.10 -25.46 21.12
C GLN A 114 -19.44 -25.60 19.63
N ALA A 115 -20.62 -26.11 19.29
CA ALA A 115 -21.07 -26.21 17.90
C ALA A 115 -21.10 -24.82 17.22
N LEU A 116 -21.63 -23.81 17.91
CA LEU A 116 -21.63 -22.43 17.42
C LEU A 116 -20.23 -21.82 17.36
N TRP A 117 -19.33 -22.21 18.27
CA TRP A 117 -17.93 -21.79 18.22
C TRP A 117 -17.27 -22.33 16.96
N VAL A 118 -17.30 -23.64 16.71
CA VAL A 118 -16.73 -24.27 15.51
C VAL A 118 -17.31 -23.63 14.24
N CYS A 119 -18.64 -23.45 14.17
CA CYS A 119 -19.28 -22.80 13.03
C CYS A 119 -18.75 -21.37 12.83
N GLY A 120 -18.64 -20.60 13.91
CA GLY A 120 -18.14 -19.21 13.87
C GLY A 120 -16.68 -19.10 13.44
N THR A 121 -15.82 -19.99 13.92
CA THR A 121 -14.40 -20.05 13.53
C THR A 121 -14.25 -20.43 12.06
N ALA A 122 -14.97 -21.45 11.59
CA ALA A 122 -14.91 -21.92 10.20
C ALA A 122 -15.30 -20.85 9.17
N VAL A 123 -16.29 -20.00 9.49
CA VAL A 123 -16.77 -18.94 8.56
C VAL A 123 -15.99 -17.63 8.68
N GLN A 124 -15.06 -17.50 9.61
CA GLN A 124 -14.41 -16.22 9.91
C GLN A 124 -13.52 -15.74 8.74
N ASN A 125 -13.91 -14.63 8.10
CA ASN A 125 -13.21 -14.04 6.95
C ASN A 125 -12.98 -15.02 5.78
N ASN A 126 -13.83 -16.04 5.63
CA ASN A 126 -13.70 -17.08 4.61
C ASN A 126 -14.97 -17.17 3.72
N LEU A 127 -14.91 -16.59 2.51
CA LEU A 127 -16.05 -16.50 1.60
C LEU A 127 -16.64 -17.86 1.18
N LYS A 128 -15.82 -18.91 1.05
CA LYS A 128 -16.29 -20.24 0.64
C LYS A 128 -17.07 -20.91 1.76
N ALA A 129 -16.52 -20.91 2.98
CA ALA A 129 -17.19 -21.42 4.16
C ALA A 129 -18.43 -20.61 4.52
N GLN A 130 -18.38 -19.28 4.44
CA GLN A 130 -19.55 -18.40 4.64
C GLN A 130 -20.69 -18.75 3.69
N LYS A 131 -20.39 -18.94 2.40
CA LYS A 131 -21.38 -19.35 1.41
C LYS A 131 -22.02 -20.70 1.79
N ALA A 132 -21.19 -21.72 2.04
CA ALA A 132 -21.67 -23.05 2.38
C ALA A 132 -22.54 -23.07 3.65
N PHE A 133 -22.09 -22.40 4.73
CA PHE A 133 -22.84 -22.28 5.97
C PHE A 133 -24.22 -21.65 5.77
N ILE A 134 -24.32 -20.66 4.89
CA ILE A 134 -25.56 -19.93 4.61
C ILE A 134 -26.50 -20.73 3.72
N ASP A 135 -25.96 -21.37 2.67
CA ASP A 135 -26.72 -22.25 1.77
C ASP A 135 -27.35 -23.42 2.54
N GLN A 136 -26.69 -23.89 3.60
CA GLN A 136 -27.18 -24.94 4.51
C GLN A 136 -28.08 -24.41 5.66
N GLY A 137 -28.42 -23.12 5.66
CA GLY A 137 -29.34 -22.52 6.64
C GLY A 137 -28.74 -22.20 8.02
N GLY A 138 -27.42 -22.27 8.17
CA GLY A 138 -26.75 -22.05 9.46
C GLY A 138 -26.94 -20.64 10.03
N LEU A 139 -27.03 -19.61 9.18
CA LEU A 139 -27.31 -18.24 9.61
C LEU A 139 -28.70 -18.13 10.25
N ARG A 140 -29.71 -18.80 9.68
CA ARG A 140 -31.07 -18.83 10.20
C ARG A 140 -31.13 -19.44 11.59
N VAL A 141 -30.51 -20.62 11.75
CA VAL A 141 -30.44 -21.32 13.04
C VAL A 141 -29.78 -20.44 14.11
N ALA A 142 -28.66 -19.78 13.77
CA ALA A 142 -28.00 -18.89 14.70
C ALA A 142 -28.86 -17.68 15.09
N LEU A 143 -29.60 -17.08 14.13
CA LEU A 143 -30.53 -15.97 14.42
C LEU A 143 -31.74 -16.40 15.24
N ASP A 144 -32.27 -17.60 15.02
CA ASP A 144 -33.40 -18.13 15.78
C ASP A 144 -33.04 -18.32 17.26
N LEU A 145 -31.80 -18.74 17.57
CA LEU A 145 -31.29 -18.79 18.94
C LEU A 145 -31.18 -17.40 19.59
N LEU A 146 -30.80 -16.37 18.82
CA LEU A 146 -30.75 -14.99 19.34
C LEU A 146 -32.14 -14.44 19.67
N LYS A 147 -33.16 -14.85 18.90
CA LYS A 147 -34.56 -14.46 19.12
C LYS A 147 -35.22 -15.21 20.29
N ASN A 148 -34.69 -16.38 20.65
CA ASN A 148 -35.22 -17.17 21.76
C ASN A 148 -34.92 -16.50 23.11
N THR A 149 -35.96 -16.00 23.79
CA THR A 149 -35.79 -15.32 25.09
C THR A 149 -35.28 -16.26 26.17
N ASN A 150 -35.62 -17.55 26.12
CA ASN A 150 -35.30 -18.54 27.15
C ASN A 150 -33.94 -19.23 26.95
N GLU A 151 -33.24 -18.92 25.87
CA GLU A 151 -31.94 -19.54 25.59
C GLU A 151 -30.83 -18.96 26.48
N ASP A 152 -29.86 -19.82 26.78
CA ASP A 152 -28.73 -19.53 27.65
C ASP A 152 -27.85 -18.37 27.13
N ALA A 153 -27.27 -17.61 28.06
CA ALA A 153 -26.47 -16.43 27.75
C ALA A 153 -25.17 -16.79 26.99
N GLU A 154 -24.53 -17.91 27.30
CA GLU A 154 -23.31 -18.36 26.61
C GLU A 154 -23.61 -18.82 25.19
N VAL A 155 -24.73 -19.53 25.00
CA VAL A 155 -25.22 -19.94 23.67
C VAL A 155 -25.49 -18.70 22.82
N LYS A 156 -26.23 -17.70 23.34
CA LYS A 156 -26.45 -16.42 22.64
C LYS A 156 -25.13 -15.71 22.32
N SER A 157 -24.19 -15.71 23.26
CA SER A 157 -22.87 -15.09 23.08
C SER A 157 -22.05 -15.74 21.95
N LYS A 158 -22.14 -17.07 21.75
CA LYS A 158 -21.52 -17.77 20.62
C LYS A 158 -22.35 -17.67 19.33
N ALA A 159 -23.67 -17.59 19.41
CA ALA A 159 -24.51 -17.31 18.25
C ALA A 159 -24.22 -15.92 17.65
N VAL A 160 -24.03 -14.88 18.47
CA VAL A 160 -23.57 -13.55 17.99
C VAL A 160 -22.21 -13.65 17.29
N TYR A 161 -21.30 -14.49 17.80
CA TYR A 161 -19.99 -14.71 17.19
C TYR A 161 -20.11 -15.39 15.81
N ALA A 162 -20.91 -16.45 15.70
CA ALA A 162 -21.17 -17.16 14.45
C ALA A 162 -21.86 -16.25 13.41
N VAL A 163 -22.88 -15.49 13.82
CA VAL A 163 -23.55 -14.50 12.96
C VAL A 163 -22.56 -13.44 12.49
N SER A 164 -21.73 -12.92 13.39
CA SER A 164 -20.65 -11.98 13.06
C SER A 164 -19.69 -12.54 12.01
N GLY A 165 -19.23 -13.79 12.18
CA GLY A 165 -18.36 -14.46 11.22
C GLY A 165 -19.03 -14.64 9.85
N ALA A 166 -20.30 -15.04 9.82
CA ALA A 166 -21.04 -15.33 8.60
C ALA A 166 -21.28 -14.08 7.72
N ILE A 167 -21.58 -12.93 8.34
CA ILE A 167 -21.99 -11.73 7.60
C ILE A 167 -20.84 -10.77 7.26
N LYS A 168 -19.69 -10.89 7.95
CA LYS A 168 -18.58 -9.96 7.75
C LYS A 168 -18.00 -10.04 6.34
N HIS A 169 -17.96 -8.88 5.67
CA HIS A 169 -17.41 -8.71 4.32
C HIS A 169 -18.08 -9.56 3.22
N TYR A 170 -19.27 -10.12 3.48
CA TYR A 170 -19.99 -10.97 2.54
C TYR A 170 -21.42 -10.47 2.29
N LYS A 171 -21.63 -9.85 1.11
CA LYS A 171 -22.89 -9.16 0.78
C LYS A 171 -24.13 -10.07 0.74
N PRO A 172 -24.10 -11.28 0.15
CA PRO A 172 -25.26 -12.18 0.14
C PRO A 172 -25.76 -12.53 1.55
N ALA A 173 -24.83 -12.74 2.49
CA ALA A 173 -25.17 -12.98 3.90
C ALA A 173 -25.90 -11.82 4.55
N LEU A 174 -25.47 -10.58 4.27
CA LEU A 174 -26.13 -9.39 4.80
C LEU A 174 -27.57 -9.26 4.31
N VAL A 175 -27.82 -9.59 3.04
CA VAL A 175 -29.18 -9.58 2.46
C VAL A 175 -30.06 -10.61 3.16
N GLN A 176 -29.54 -11.82 3.42
CA GLN A 176 -30.29 -12.84 4.15
C GLN A 176 -30.50 -12.47 5.63
N PHE A 177 -29.47 -11.95 6.29
CA PHE A 177 -29.56 -11.43 7.66
C PHE A 177 -30.65 -10.37 7.81
N GLU A 178 -30.76 -9.45 6.84
CA GLU A 178 -31.82 -8.43 6.82
C GLU A 178 -33.20 -9.06 6.60
N LYS A 179 -33.32 -10.00 5.64
CA LYS A 179 -34.56 -10.72 5.37
C LYS A 179 -35.08 -11.52 6.57
N GLU A 180 -34.17 -12.05 7.38
CA GLU A 180 -34.48 -12.84 8.58
C GLU A 180 -34.68 -11.98 9.85
N GLY A 181 -34.68 -10.64 9.74
CA GLY A 181 -34.91 -9.75 10.88
C GLY A 181 -33.73 -9.71 11.86
N GLY A 182 -32.50 -9.79 11.34
CA GLY A 182 -31.29 -9.83 12.16
C GLY A 182 -31.02 -8.55 12.95
N TYR A 183 -31.39 -7.38 12.41
CA TYR A 183 -31.23 -6.10 13.11
C TYR A 183 -32.11 -6.02 14.37
N GLU A 184 -33.33 -6.54 14.28
CA GLU A 184 -34.30 -6.64 15.38
C GLU A 184 -33.80 -7.60 16.45
N ALA A 185 -33.25 -8.75 16.05
CA ALA A 185 -32.67 -9.71 16.99
C ALA A 185 -31.50 -9.10 17.79
N LEU A 186 -30.59 -8.39 17.11
CA LEU A 186 -29.47 -7.72 17.79
C LEU A 186 -29.93 -6.55 18.68
N LEU A 187 -30.94 -5.79 18.25
CA LEU A 187 -31.50 -4.71 19.07
C LEU A 187 -32.21 -5.25 20.31
N ALA A 188 -32.99 -6.33 20.17
CA ALA A 188 -33.65 -7.01 21.27
C ALA A 188 -32.61 -7.50 22.30
N LEU A 189 -31.49 -8.08 21.85
CA LEU A 189 -30.40 -8.47 22.74
C LEU A 189 -29.87 -7.28 23.56
N LEU A 190 -29.61 -6.13 22.94
CA LEU A 190 -29.19 -4.93 23.67
C LEU A 190 -30.24 -4.40 24.66
N GLN A 191 -31.51 -4.71 24.45
CA GLN A 191 -32.61 -4.27 25.31
C GLN A 191 -32.86 -5.24 26.47
N THR A 192 -32.65 -6.53 26.28
CA THR A 192 -33.03 -7.57 27.25
C THR A 192 -31.85 -8.20 27.98
N SER A 193 -30.62 -8.09 27.49
CA SER A 193 -29.47 -8.78 28.09
C SER A 193 -28.73 -7.91 29.09
N ASP A 194 -28.55 -8.40 30.31
CA ASP A 194 -27.67 -7.80 31.32
C ASP A 194 -26.24 -8.37 31.29
N ASN A 195 -25.98 -9.35 30.41
CA ASN A 195 -24.70 -10.04 30.30
C ASN A 195 -23.70 -9.20 29.49
N LEU A 196 -22.65 -8.70 30.16
CA LEU A 196 -21.63 -7.83 29.57
C LEU A 196 -20.95 -8.43 28.32
N PRO A 197 -20.49 -9.70 28.31
CA PRO A 197 -19.98 -10.34 27.09
C PRO A 197 -20.91 -10.24 25.86
N ILE A 198 -22.22 -10.45 26.02
CA ILE A 198 -23.20 -10.33 24.94
C ILE A 198 -23.26 -8.88 24.47
N LEU A 199 -23.44 -7.93 25.39
CA LEU A 199 -23.49 -6.49 25.08
C LEU A 199 -22.25 -6.05 24.29
N ARG A 200 -21.05 -6.44 24.74
CA ARG A 200 -19.78 -6.11 24.07
C ARG A 200 -19.71 -6.67 22.65
N LYS A 201 -20.08 -7.94 22.45
CA LYS A 201 -20.08 -8.57 21.12
C LYS A 201 -21.12 -7.95 20.19
N THR A 202 -22.31 -7.67 20.70
CA THR A 202 -23.42 -7.07 19.93
C THR A 202 -23.09 -5.64 19.49
N VAL A 203 -22.57 -4.80 20.38
CA VAL A 203 -22.13 -3.44 20.03
C VAL A 203 -20.98 -3.50 19.00
N PHE A 204 -20.02 -4.40 19.18
CA PHE A 204 -18.93 -4.59 18.21
C PHE A 204 -19.43 -5.03 16.83
N LEU A 205 -20.45 -5.90 16.79
CA LEU A 205 -21.09 -6.30 15.54
C LEU A 205 -21.81 -5.13 14.87
N PHE A 206 -22.55 -4.32 15.63
CA PHE A 206 -23.16 -3.09 15.11
C PHE A 206 -22.13 -2.14 14.49
N ASN A 207 -21.01 -1.88 15.18
CA ASN A 207 -19.93 -1.06 14.62
C ASN A 207 -19.43 -1.61 13.27
N THR A 208 -19.28 -2.94 13.18
CA THR A 208 -18.85 -3.60 11.95
C THR A 208 -19.88 -3.44 10.81
N LEU A 209 -21.17 -3.54 11.13
CA LEU A 209 -22.26 -3.35 10.17
C LEU A 209 -22.30 -1.90 9.66
N VAL A 210 -22.15 -0.91 10.55
CA VAL A 210 -22.09 0.52 10.18
C VAL A 210 -20.92 0.77 9.21
N LEU A 211 -19.76 0.16 9.42
CA LEU A 211 -18.61 0.30 8.52
C LEU A 211 -18.87 -0.30 7.13
N GLN A 212 -19.65 -1.37 7.03
CA GLN A 212 -19.93 -2.05 5.76
C GLN A 212 -20.99 -1.32 4.93
N ASN A 213 -22.12 -0.93 5.54
CA ASN A 213 -23.26 -0.28 4.87
C ASN A 213 -23.90 0.80 5.76
N PRO A 214 -23.29 1.99 5.88
CA PRO A 214 -23.72 3.00 6.85
C PRO A 214 -25.13 3.54 6.60
N ASP A 215 -25.55 3.68 5.34
CA ASP A 215 -26.87 4.25 5.01
C ASP A 215 -28.04 3.30 5.35
N VAL A 216 -27.89 2.02 5.02
CA VAL A 216 -28.91 0.97 5.30
C VAL A 216 -29.03 0.75 6.79
N VAL A 217 -27.88 0.63 7.45
CA VAL A 217 -27.80 0.46 8.89
C VAL A 217 -28.40 1.68 9.58
N ALA A 218 -28.00 2.91 9.23
CA ALA A 218 -28.59 4.14 9.79
C ALA A 218 -30.11 4.23 9.59
N LYS A 219 -30.64 3.84 8.43
CA LYS A 219 -32.09 3.83 8.18
C LYS A 219 -32.81 2.82 9.07
N ASN A 220 -32.36 1.56 9.06
CA ASN A 220 -32.99 0.47 9.82
C ASN A 220 -32.83 0.63 11.34
N ILE A 221 -31.77 1.30 11.78
CA ILE A 221 -31.37 1.43 13.19
C ILE A 221 -31.83 2.75 13.81
N GLY A 222 -31.78 3.85 13.06
CA GLY A 222 -32.22 5.17 13.51
C GLY A 222 -33.72 5.22 13.77
N GLU A 223 -34.53 4.55 12.95
CA GLU A 223 -35.98 4.44 13.15
C GLU A 223 -36.36 3.58 14.38
N LYS A 224 -35.46 2.70 14.85
CA LYS A 224 -35.74 1.70 15.90
C LYS A 224 -35.08 2.00 17.26
N GLY A 225 -34.31 3.09 17.38
CA GLY A 225 -33.84 3.60 18.67
C GLY A 225 -32.57 2.97 19.26
N LEU A 226 -31.65 2.43 18.44
CA LEU A 226 -30.37 1.88 18.92
C LEU A 226 -29.52 2.91 19.66
N SER A 227 -29.41 4.13 19.12
CA SER A 227 -28.64 5.22 19.73
C SER A 227 -29.13 5.51 21.14
N ARG A 228 -30.44 5.60 21.35
CA ARG A 228 -31.05 5.71 22.68
C ARG A 228 -30.72 4.51 23.58
N GLN A 229 -30.76 3.29 23.05
CA GLN A 229 -30.42 2.10 23.85
C GLN A 229 -28.95 2.07 24.25
N MET A 230 -28.05 2.47 23.36
CA MET A 230 -26.62 2.56 23.65
C MET A 230 -26.29 3.64 24.68
N VAL A 231 -27.01 4.77 24.69
CA VAL A 231 -26.90 5.78 25.76
C VAL A 231 -27.38 5.19 27.10
N LYS A 232 -28.51 4.48 27.14
CA LYS A 232 -28.97 3.82 28.37
C LYS A 232 -27.98 2.79 28.91
N ILE A 233 -27.38 1.97 28.04
CA ILE A 233 -26.35 1.00 28.43
C ILE A 233 -25.11 1.73 28.97
N LEU A 234 -24.74 2.86 28.36
CA LEU A 234 -23.65 3.71 28.82
C LEU A 234 -23.94 4.33 30.19
N GLU A 235 -25.18 4.74 30.45
CA GLU A 235 -25.62 5.22 31.77
C GLU A 235 -25.56 4.12 32.83
N GLN A 236 -25.97 2.90 32.48
CA GLN A 236 -26.06 1.78 33.43
C GLN A 236 -24.71 1.12 33.72
N TYR A 237 -23.90 0.88 32.70
CA TYR A 237 -22.67 0.09 32.78
C TYR A 237 -21.40 0.88 32.46
N GLY A 238 -21.52 2.14 32.02
CA GLY A 238 -20.38 2.91 31.53
C GLY A 238 -19.29 3.18 32.57
N GLU A 239 -19.68 3.09 33.84
CA GLU A 239 -18.75 3.23 34.97
C GLU A 239 -18.07 1.92 35.39
N GLN A 240 -18.62 0.77 34.99
CA GLN A 240 -18.24 -0.56 35.46
C GLN A 240 -17.41 -1.33 34.42
N ASP A 241 -17.69 -1.15 33.12
CA ASP A 241 -17.05 -1.90 32.03
C ASP A 241 -16.41 -0.96 30.99
N GLU A 242 -15.07 -0.92 31.00
CA GLU A 242 -14.28 -0.06 30.12
C GLU A 242 -14.37 -0.48 28.64
N ASP A 243 -14.35 -1.79 28.35
CA ASP A 243 -14.37 -2.33 26.98
C ASP A 243 -15.73 -2.08 26.29
N LEU A 244 -16.83 -2.28 27.02
CA LEU A 244 -18.18 -1.97 26.54
C LEU A 244 -18.32 -0.48 26.23
N THR A 245 -17.87 0.37 27.14
CA THR A 245 -17.90 1.83 26.95
C THR A 245 -17.09 2.24 25.72
N HIS A 246 -15.89 1.69 25.55
CA HIS A 246 -15.05 1.96 24.38
C HIS A 246 -15.73 1.53 23.08
N LYS A 247 -16.35 0.35 23.05
CA LYS A 247 -17.10 -0.15 21.89
C LYS A 247 -18.30 0.72 21.56
N ILE A 248 -19.04 1.19 22.57
CA ILE A 248 -20.19 2.10 22.40
C ILE A 248 -19.73 3.42 21.80
N LEU A 249 -18.71 4.05 22.39
CA LEU A 249 -18.17 5.32 21.91
C LEU A 249 -17.60 5.19 20.49
N THR A 250 -16.88 4.10 20.20
CA THR A 250 -16.37 3.83 18.85
C THR A 250 -17.51 3.72 17.85
N THR A 251 -18.59 3.01 18.21
CA THR A 251 -19.76 2.86 17.33
C THR A 251 -20.45 4.20 17.06
N PHE A 252 -20.63 5.04 18.08
CA PHE A 252 -21.18 6.39 17.91
C PHE A 252 -20.29 7.26 17.01
N LEU A 253 -18.97 7.21 17.19
CA LEU A 253 -18.04 7.94 16.34
C LEU A 253 -18.12 7.47 14.88
N THR A 254 -18.19 6.15 14.67
CA THR A 254 -18.37 5.56 13.33
C THR A 254 -19.70 5.98 12.70
N LEU A 255 -20.79 6.03 13.47
CA LEU A 255 -22.09 6.51 13.01
C LEU A 255 -22.03 7.99 12.61
N LEU A 256 -21.43 8.83 13.44
CA LEU A 256 -21.25 10.26 13.15
C LEU A 256 -20.46 10.51 11.87
N GLN A 257 -19.40 9.74 11.66
CA GLN A 257 -18.52 9.89 10.51
C GLN A 257 -19.16 9.42 9.21
N ASN A 258 -19.93 8.33 9.25
CA ASN A 258 -20.48 7.72 8.04
C ASN A 258 -21.93 8.13 7.74
N SER A 259 -22.73 8.47 8.75
CA SER A 259 -24.13 8.90 8.60
C SER A 259 -24.52 9.98 9.64
N PRO A 260 -24.09 11.24 9.47
CA PRO A 260 -24.31 12.32 10.44
C PRO A 260 -25.79 12.73 10.59
N LYS A 261 -26.68 12.30 9.67
CA LYS A 261 -28.13 12.56 9.75
C LYS A 261 -28.88 11.54 10.63
N SER A 262 -28.19 10.50 11.10
CA SER A 262 -28.81 9.38 11.82
C SER A 262 -29.06 9.66 13.31
N LEU A 263 -28.41 10.66 13.90
CA LEU A 263 -28.55 11.01 15.31
C LEU A 263 -29.56 12.14 15.47
N SER A 264 -30.52 11.97 16.36
CA SER A 264 -31.46 13.02 16.72
C SER A 264 -30.77 14.14 17.51
N PRO A 265 -31.32 15.36 17.51
CA PRO A 265 -30.81 16.46 18.33
C PRO A 265 -30.79 16.15 19.84
N ILE A 266 -31.73 15.32 20.31
CA ILE A 266 -31.85 14.90 21.71
C ILE A 266 -30.69 13.98 22.10
N GLU A 267 -30.43 12.95 21.31
CA GLU A 267 -29.32 12.01 21.55
C GLU A 267 -27.96 12.72 21.49
N THR A 268 -27.83 13.70 20.59
CA THR A 268 -26.63 14.55 20.51
C THR A 268 -26.43 15.39 21.78
N SER A 269 -27.52 15.82 22.42
CA SER A 269 -27.47 16.58 23.68
C SER A 269 -27.12 15.71 24.88
N GLU A 270 -27.60 14.47 24.93
CA GLU A 270 -27.31 13.49 25.98
C GLU A 270 -25.84 13.06 25.92
N LEU A 271 -25.33 12.70 24.73
CA LEU A 271 -23.92 12.36 24.54
C LEU A 271 -22.99 13.50 24.99
N LYS A 272 -23.36 14.76 24.76
CA LYS A 272 -22.60 15.93 25.20
C LYS A 272 -22.52 16.06 26.73
N LYS A 273 -23.51 15.57 27.47
CA LYS A 273 -23.49 15.57 28.94
C LYS A 273 -22.51 14.52 29.49
N PHE A 274 -22.49 13.32 28.90
CA PHE A 274 -21.69 12.20 29.41
C PHE A 274 -20.20 12.26 29.03
N LEU A 275 -19.86 12.82 27.86
CA LEU A 275 -18.49 12.84 27.36
C LEU A 275 -17.45 13.50 28.29
N PRO A 276 -17.73 14.64 28.96
CA PRO A 276 -16.79 15.25 29.91
C PRO A 276 -16.48 14.36 31.12
N GLU A 277 -17.47 13.66 31.65
CA GLU A 277 -17.32 12.77 32.81
C GLU A 277 -16.51 11.52 32.44
N LEU A 278 -16.82 10.90 31.30
CA LEU A 278 -16.05 9.77 30.77
C LEU A 278 -14.60 10.16 30.45
N LYS A 279 -14.37 11.36 29.90
CA LYS A 279 -13.02 11.88 29.67
C LYS A 279 -12.27 12.12 30.96
N LYS A 280 -12.94 12.53 32.04
CA LYS A 280 -12.30 12.73 33.36
C LYS A 280 -11.90 11.39 33.98
N LYS A 281 -12.72 10.35 33.82
CA LYS A 281 -12.52 9.02 34.41
C LYS A 281 -11.53 8.15 33.62
N TYR A 282 -11.55 8.20 32.29
CA TYR A 282 -10.79 7.30 31.40
C TYR A 282 -9.84 8.04 30.43
N GLY A 283 -9.56 9.32 30.65
CA GLY A 283 -8.84 10.20 29.71
C GLY A 283 -7.31 10.16 29.73
N SER A 284 -6.69 9.30 30.54
CA SER A 284 -5.33 8.82 30.23
C SER A 284 -5.39 8.01 28.92
N ASP A 285 -4.26 7.78 28.24
CA ASP A 285 -4.17 7.14 26.90
C ASP A 285 -4.73 5.68 26.77
N THR A 286 -5.60 5.25 27.68
CA THR A 286 -6.15 3.90 27.82
C THR A 286 -7.41 3.63 27.00
N MET A 287 -8.31 4.62 26.79
CA MET A 287 -9.65 4.34 26.25
C MET A 287 -9.90 4.82 24.81
N LEU A 288 -9.57 6.07 24.50
CA LEU A 288 -9.60 6.61 23.14
C LEU A 288 -8.29 7.36 22.96
N SER A 289 -7.63 7.17 21.82
CA SER A 289 -6.40 7.91 21.51
C SER A 289 -6.66 9.41 21.56
N SER A 290 -5.61 10.19 21.86
CA SER A 290 -5.64 11.66 21.75
C SER A 290 -6.21 12.13 20.38
N GLU A 291 -6.03 11.33 19.32
CA GLU A 291 -6.61 11.55 18.01
C GLU A 291 -8.13 11.32 17.95
N GLU A 292 -8.65 10.26 18.59
CA GLU A 292 -10.07 9.94 18.64
C GLU A 292 -10.86 10.93 19.48
N TRP A 293 -10.32 11.36 20.63
CA TRP A 293 -10.88 12.48 21.39
C TRP A 293 -10.91 13.79 20.58
N GLY A 294 -9.91 13.99 19.71
CA GLY A 294 -9.89 15.09 18.74
C GLY A 294 -11.02 15.00 17.72
N LYS A 295 -11.30 13.81 17.18
CA LYS A 295 -12.40 13.57 16.23
C LYS A 295 -13.76 13.88 16.85
N TRP A 296 -14.02 13.40 18.06
CA TRP A 296 -15.24 13.70 18.80
C TRP A 296 -15.47 15.21 18.96
N LYS A 297 -14.43 15.98 19.29
CA LYS A 297 -14.51 17.44 19.41
C LYS A 297 -14.89 18.12 18.09
N CYS A 298 -14.40 17.62 16.95
CA CYS A 298 -14.74 18.13 15.63
C CYS A 298 -16.16 17.75 15.19
N ASP A 299 -16.56 16.49 15.41
CA ASP A 299 -17.84 15.96 14.93
C ASP A 299 -19.03 16.53 15.73
N LEU A 300 -18.89 16.68 17.06
CA LEU A 300 -19.87 17.36 17.93
C LEU A 300 -20.04 18.85 17.61
N TYR A 301 -18.97 19.51 17.17
CA TYR A 301 -19.01 20.91 16.72
C TYR A 301 -19.70 21.02 15.36
N SER A 302 -19.50 20.05 14.45
CA SER A 302 -20.19 20.01 13.15
C SER A 302 -21.72 19.89 13.31
N LEU A 303 -22.17 19.08 14.26
CA LEU A 303 -23.59 18.90 14.59
C LEU A 303 -24.22 20.19 15.13
N SER A 304 -23.48 21.01 15.89
CA SER A 304 -24.01 22.29 16.41
C SER A 304 -24.14 23.39 15.37
N VAL A 305 -23.41 23.32 14.26
CA VAL A 305 -23.34 24.39 13.24
C VAL A 305 -24.20 24.06 12.01
N GLY A 306 -24.83 22.87 11.95
CA GLY A 306 -25.72 22.45 10.87
C GLY A 306 -25.03 22.33 9.49
N LYS A 307 -23.69 22.38 9.44
CA LYS A 307 -22.89 22.34 8.21
C LYS A 307 -22.11 21.03 8.14
N LYS A 308 -22.33 20.31 7.03
CA LYS A 308 -21.74 19.00 6.74
C LYS A 308 -20.21 19.10 6.73
N PHE A 309 -19.53 18.48 7.69
CA PHE A 309 -18.09 18.26 7.63
C PHE A 309 -17.86 17.12 6.61
N ILE A 310 -17.65 17.46 5.34
CA ILE A 310 -17.31 16.45 4.33
C ILE A 310 -15.84 16.08 4.54
N GLY A 311 -15.56 15.18 5.48
CA GLY A 311 -14.37 14.35 5.46
C GLY A 311 -14.65 13.17 4.52
N THR A 312 -14.26 13.25 3.25
CA THR A 312 -14.36 12.04 2.39
C THR A 312 -13.33 11.02 2.88
N TYR A 313 -13.85 9.98 3.54
CA TYR A 313 -13.22 8.69 3.75
C TYR A 313 -12.78 8.13 2.38
N ASN A 314 -11.51 7.75 2.24
CA ASN A 314 -11.04 7.04 1.05
C ASN A 314 -10.79 5.60 1.48
N LYS A 315 -11.49 4.64 0.86
CA LYS A 315 -11.54 3.22 1.28
C LYS A 315 -10.18 2.50 1.27
N ASP A 316 -9.13 3.10 0.73
CA ASP A 316 -7.83 2.44 0.51
C ASP A 316 -6.71 2.81 1.52
N SER A 317 -6.96 3.68 2.50
CA SER A 317 -5.94 4.04 3.49
C SER A 317 -6.50 4.05 4.90
N ASN A 318 -6.23 2.98 5.63
CA ASN A 318 -6.69 2.70 7.00
C ASN A 318 -6.06 3.64 8.07
N ARG A 319 -5.95 4.96 7.81
CA ARG A 319 -5.44 5.98 8.75
C ARG A 319 -6.20 7.32 8.62
N PRO A 320 -6.73 7.89 9.71
CA PRO A 320 -7.28 9.24 9.74
C PRO A 320 -6.19 10.26 10.12
N HIS A 321 -6.08 11.38 9.40
CA HIS A 321 -5.24 12.53 9.76
C HIS A 321 -6.14 13.72 10.07
N MET A 322 -5.94 14.34 11.23
CA MET A 322 -6.49 15.66 11.55
C MET A 322 -5.87 16.71 10.63
N LEU A 323 -6.64 17.17 9.65
CA LEU A 323 -6.31 18.37 8.88
C LEU A 323 -7.52 19.30 8.93
N PHE A 324 -7.31 20.47 9.53
CA PHE A 324 -8.25 21.58 9.52
C PHE A 324 -8.80 21.82 8.10
N PRO A 325 -10.09 22.14 7.96
CA PRO A 325 -10.72 22.38 6.67
C PRO A 325 -10.34 23.79 6.19
N ILE A 326 -9.14 23.96 5.66
CA ILE A 326 -8.74 25.21 4.99
C ILE A 326 -8.19 24.96 3.58
N PHE A 327 -7.76 23.74 3.26
CA PHE A 327 -7.14 23.46 1.95
C PHE A 327 -8.01 22.74 0.93
N ARG A 328 -9.32 22.55 1.19
CA ARG A 328 -10.16 21.80 0.25
C ARG A 328 -10.51 22.55 -1.03
N GLU A 329 -10.23 23.85 -1.11
CA GLU A 329 -10.16 24.64 -2.33
C GLU A 329 -9.64 26.01 -1.88
N LEU A 330 -8.32 26.22 -1.86
CA LEU A 330 -7.89 27.54 -2.30
C LEU A 330 -8.28 27.55 -3.77
N PRO A 331 -9.19 28.43 -4.24
CA PRO A 331 -9.50 28.49 -5.64
C PRO A 331 -8.18 28.78 -6.35
N THR A 332 -7.63 27.79 -7.05
CA THR A 332 -6.67 28.03 -8.13
C THR A 332 -7.28 29.01 -9.15
N ALA A 333 -8.61 29.18 -9.12
CA ALA A 333 -9.37 30.09 -9.94
C ALA A 333 -9.14 31.60 -9.70
N ASN A 334 -8.55 32.06 -8.57
CA ASN A 334 -8.47 33.51 -8.29
C ASN A 334 -7.07 34.07 -7.99
N LEU A 335 -5.98 33.32 -8.19
CA LEU A 335 -4.65 33.94 -8.27
C LEU A 335 -4.43 34.35 -9.72
N VAL A 336 -4.58 35.65 -10.01
CA VAL A 336 -4.07 36.23 -11.26
C VAL A 336 -2.63 35.77 -11.41
N SER A 337 -2.34 35.03 -12.49
CA SER A 337 -0.97 34.58 -12.75
C SER A 337 -0.06 35.80 -12.71
N PRO A 338 1.00 35.79 -11.88
CA PRO A 338 1.80 36.99 -11.69
C PRO A 338 2.40 37.42 -13.04
N ILE A 339 2.43 38.73 -13.26
CA ILE A 339 2.97 39.30 -14.50
C ILE A 339 4.46 38.96 -14.56
N ILE A 340 4.84 38.19 -15.57
CA ILE A 340 6.24 37.83 -15.81
C ILE A 340 6.93 39.07 -16.40
N PRO A 341 8.01 39.58 -15.78
CA PRO A 341 8.73 40.72 -16.33
C PRO A 341 9.38 40.35 -17.66
N GLU A 342 9.24 41.21 -18.67
CA GLU A 342 9.95 41.06 -19.94
C GLU A 342 11.40 41.48 -19.75
N GLN A 343 12.31 40.51 -19.86
CA GLN A 343 13.75 40.73 -19.73
C GLN A 343 14.47 40.20 -20.97
N LYS A 344 15.61 40.80 -21.31
CA LYS A 344 16.41 40.37 -22.46
C LYS A 344 17.38 39.27 -22.03
N TRP A 345 17.36 38.15 -22.76
CA TRP A 345 18.30 37.06 -22.53
C TRP A 345 19.73 37.48 -22.94
N THR A 346 20.72 37.13 -22.11
CA THR A 346 22.15 37.19 -22.46
C THR A 346 22.79 35.80 -22.37
N PRO A 347 23.92 35.55 -23.06
CA PRO A 347 24.59 34.24 -23.00
C PRO A 347 25.06 33.81 -21.60
N ASP A 348 25.28 34.76 -20.70
CA ASP A 348 25.68 34.53 -19.31
C ASP A 348 24.49 34.37 -18.36
N SER A 349 23.27 34.67 -18.82
CA SER A 349 22.04 34.52 -18.02
C SER A 349 21.76 33.05 -17.70
N ILE A 350 21.55 32.75 -16.42
CA ILE A 350 21.20 31.41 -15.93
C ILE A 350 19.69 31.37 -15.67
N ARG A 351 18.98 30.68 -16.56
CA ARG A 351 17.52 30.50 -16.47
C ARG A 351 17.14 29.53 -15.35
N LEU A 352 15.90 29.67 -14.88
CA LEU A 352 15.34 28.78 -13.87
C LEU A 352 15.15 27.37 -14.41
N GLY A 353 15.55 26.33 -13.67
CA GLY A 353 15.25 24.95 -14.05
C GLY A 353 13.84 24.52 -13.62
N VAL A 354 13.49 23.25 -13.87
CA VAL A 354 12.18 22.69 -13.50
C VAL A 354 12.33 21.40 -12.71
N LEU A 355 11.29 21.08 -11.94
CA LEU A 355 11.06 19.74 -11.42
C LEU A 355 10.06 19.02 -12.33
N ALA A 356 10.39 17.78 -12.70
CA ALA A 356 9.54 16.97 -13.55
C ALA A 356 9.52 15.52 -13.07
N ARG A 357 8.42 14.83 -13.34
CA ARG A 357 8.26 13.43 -13.00
C ARG A 357 8.66 12.54 -14.16
N LYS A 358 9.61 11.64 -13.95
CA LYS A 358 9.99 10.64 -14.94
C LYS A 358 8.84 9.67 -15.16
N LYS A 359 8.14 9.68 -16.29
CA LYS A 359 7.01 8.75 -16.54
C LYS A 359 7.49 7.39 -17.04
N GLY A 360 8.55 7.36 -17.85
CA GLY A 360 9.06 6.13 -18.44
C GLY A 360 10.01 6.42 -19.59
N MET A 361 10.26 5.39 -20.40
CA MET A 361 11.08 5.49 -21.61
C MET A 361 10.26 4.98 -22.80
N THR A 362 10.45 5.62 -23.94
CA THR A 362 9.89 5.20 -25.22
C THR A 362 10.94 5.41 -26.31
N ALA A 363 10.60 5.14 -27.56
CA ALA A 363 11.43 5.46 -28.70
C ALA A 363 10.65 6.34 -29.68
N LEU A 364 11.34 7.31 -30.25
CA LEU A 364 10.88 8.07 -31.41
C LEU A 364 11.70 7.61 -32.62
N TRP A 365 11.18 7.87 -33.81
CA TRP A 365 11.88 7.60 -35.06
C TRP A 365 12.16 8.91 -35.76
N ASP A 366 13.36 9.00 -36.30
CA ASP A 366 13.76 10.14 -37.10
C ASP A 366 13.21 10.05 -38.53
N GLU A 367 13.32 11.14 -39.30
CA GLU A 367 12.90 11.18 -40.71
C GLU A 367 13.56 10.07 -41.56
N TRP A 368 14.79 9.70 -41.21
CA TRP A 368 15.59 8.65 -41.87
C TRP A 368 15.32 7.23 -41.33
N GLY A 369 14.31 7.04 -40.48
CA GLY A 369 14.02 5.75 -39.86
C GLY A 369 15.06 5.32 -38.81
N VAL A 370 15.83 6.24 -38.23
CA VAL A 370 16.74 5.96 -37.12
C VAL A 370 16.00 5.98 -35.79
N ARG A 371 16.15 4.94 -34.98
CA ARG A 371 15.53 4.84 -33.65
C ARG A 371 16.23 5.75 -32.64
N ILE A 372 15.48 6.67 -32.04
CA ILE A 372 15.95 7.57 -30.98
C ILE A 372 15.32 7.16 -29.64
N PRO A 373 16.09 6.56 -28.70
CA PRO A 373 15.57 6.25 -27.37
C PRO A 373 15.40 7.54 -26.56
N VAL A 374 14.21 7.73 -25.99
CA VAL A 374 13.86 8.94 -25.21
C VAL A 374 13.26 8.58 -23.85
N THR A 375 13.56 9.40 -22.85
CA THR A 375 12.91 9.38 -21.54
C THR A 375 11.86 10.47 -21.48
N VAL A 376 10.66 10.13 -21.00
CA VAL A 376 9.51 11.05 -20.90
C VAL A 376 9.43 11.62 -19.49
N PHE A 377 9.34 12.96 -19.41
CA PHE A 377 9.21 13.72 -18.17
C PHE A 377 7.96 14.57 -18.21
N GLN A 378 7.08 14.44 -17.22
CA GLN A 378 5.87 15.26 -17.13
C GLN A 378 6.03 16.34 -16.06
N LEU A 379 5.69 17.58 -16.39
CA LEU A 379 5.65 18.69 -15.44
C LEU A 379 4.23 18.80 -14.90
N GLU A 380 4.07 18.57 -13.60
CA GLU A 380 2.77 18.66 -12.91
C GLU A 380 2.86 19.71 -11.80
N HIS A 381 2.10 20.80 -11.95
CA HIS A 381 1.95 21.86 -10.97
C HIS A 381 3.28 22.45 -10.44
N CYS A 382 4.25 22.61 -11.34
CA CYS A 382 5.58 23.14 -11.05
C CYS A 382 5.49 24.67 -10.89
N GLN A 383 5.64 25.18 -9.68
CA GLN A 383 5.42 26.59 -9.36
C GLN A 383 6.54 27.18 -8.50
N VAL A 384 6.83 28.47 -8.70
CA VAL A 384 7.76 29.24 -7.87
C VAL A 384 7.14 29.48 -6.49
N ILE A 385 7.84 29.07 -5.43
CA ILE A 385 7.38 29.19 -4.03
C ILE A 385 7.99 30.41 -3.35
N GLN A 386 9.29 30.61 -3.50
CA GLN A 386 10.01 31.65 -2.78
C GLN A 386 11.24 32.09 -3.58
N VAL A 387 11.53 33.39 -3.54
CA VAL A 387 12.81 33.97 -3.99
C VAL A 387 13.67 34.27 -2.76
N VAL A 388 14.91 33.80 -2.76
CA VAL A 388 15.87 33.90 -1.65
C VAL A 388 17.07 34.70 -2.14
N SER A 389 17.13 35.98 -1.73
CA SER A 389 18.13 36.94 -2.20
C SER A 389 19.36 37.09 -1.27
N HIS A 390 19.43 36.37 -0.16
CA HIS A 390 20.47 36.56 0.88
C HIS A 390 21.22 35.28 1.27
N GLY A 391 21.30 34.30 0.37
CA GLY A 391 22.06 33.07 0.61
C GLY A 391 23.58 33.30 0.66
N PRO A 392 24.36 32.38 1.27
CA PRO A 392 25.83 32.50 1.35
C PRO A 392 26.52 32.55 -0.03
N LYS A 393 25.89 31.98 -1.07
CA LYS A 393 26.35 32.10 -2.47
C LYS A 393 25.90 33.39 -3.13
N ALA A 394 24.67 33.86 -2.87
CA ALA A 394 24.14 35.11 -3.40
C ALA A 394 24.97 36.34 -3.00
N GLN A 395 25.66 36.26 -1.85
CA GLN A 395 26.56 37.32 -1.37
C GLN A 395 27.95 37.32 -2.04
N ARG A 396 28.38 36.20 -2.64
CA ARG A 396 29.72 36.05 -3.26
C ARG A 396 29.67 36.04 -4.79
N GLU A 397 28.61 35.48 -5.34
CA GLU A 397 28.34 35.34 -6.76
C GLU A 397 27.00 36.05 -6.99
N ASN A 398 26.90 36.93 -8.00
CA ASN A 398 25.68 37.69 -8.32
C ASN A 398 24.56 36.76 -8.83
N ILE A 399 24.04 35.91 -7.95
CA ILE A 399 23.15 34.77 -8.19
C ILE A 399 22.04 34.81 -7.13
N ILE A 400 20.80 34.60 -7.55
CA ILE A 400 19.63 34.50 -6.68
C ILE A 400 19.19 33.04 -6.60
N ASP A 401 18.76 32.62 -5.41
CA ASP A 401 18.20 31.28 -5.21
C ASP A 401 16.68 31.33 -5.32
N ILE A 402 16.10 30.54 -6.22
CA ILE A 402 14.65 30.39 -6.36
C ILE A 402 14.23 29.00 -5.93
N GLN A 403 13.26 28.95 -5.03
CA GLN A 403 12.62 27.73 -4.58
C GLN A 403 11.43 27.40 -5.49
N ILE A 404 11.44 26.19 -6.04
CA ILE A 404 10.36 25.66 -6.88
C ILE A 404 9.78 24.44 -6.18
N GLY A 405 8.47 24.24 -6.32
CA GLY A 405 7.86 22.98 -5.95
C GLY A 405 6.92 22.42 -6.99
N CYS A 406 6.77 21.10 -6.96
CA CYS A 406 5.86 20.36 -7.82
C CYS A 406 5.09 19.32 -7.01
N THR A 407 3.94 18.91 -7.53
CA THR A 407 3.17 17.81 -6.94
C THR A 407 2.28 17.15 -7.97
N ASP A 408 2.27 15.83 -7.93
CA ASP A 408 1.40 14.93 -8.70
C ASP A 408 0.20 14.43 -7.90
N ARG A 409 0.17 14.70 -6.59
CA ARG A 409 -0.80 14.13 -5.67
C ARG A 409 -1.93 15.10 -5.39
N ARG A 410 -3.14 14.56 -5.25
CA ARG A 410 -4.34 15.32 -4.87
C ARG A 410 -4.30 15.85 -3.43
N ARG A 411 -3.57 15.18 -2.53
CA ARG A 411 -3.47 15.52 -1.09
C ARG A 411 -2.02 15.50 -0.62
N PRO A 412 -1.18 16.42 -1.11
CA PRO A 412 0.25 16.43 -0.79
C PRO A 412 0.54 16.79 0.66
N GLU A 413 -0.36 17.53 1.33
CA GLU A 413 -0.25 17.97 2.73
C GLU A 413 -0.10 16.81 3.73
N ARG A 414 -0.59 15.60 3.40
CA ARG A 414 -0.46 14.41 4.25
C ARG A 414 0.98 13.92 4.41
N TYR A 415 1.87 14.29 3.48
CA TYR A 415 3.24 13.81 3.42
C TYR A 415 4.25 14.89 3.84
N MET A 416 3.77 15.97 4.45
CA MET A 416 4.56 17.15 4.80
C MET A 416 4.63 17.37 6.31
N THR A 417 5.69 18.05 6.74
CA THR A 417 5.78 18.57 8.10
C THR A 417 4.87 19.77 8.28
N ARG A 418 4.40 20.01 9.51
CA ARG A 418 3.56 21.18 9.85
C ARG A 418 4.23 22.51 9.49
N ALA A 419 5.56 22.58 9.59
CA ALA A 419 6.33 23.76 9.21
C ALA A 419 6.22 24.08 7.72
N LEU A 420 6.36 23.08 6.84
CA LEU A 420 6.20 23.27 5.39
C LEU A 420 4.76 23.68 5.03
N ILE A 421 3.75 23.08 5.68
CA ILE A 421 2.35 23.48 5.49
C ILE A 421 2.14 24.95 5.91
N GLY A 422 2.70 25.36 7.05
CA GLY A 422 2.67 26.75 7.50
C GLY A 422 3.38 27.70 6.53
N HIS A 423 4.49 27.27 5.91
CA HIS A 423 5.19 28.03 4.90
C HIS A 423 4.32 28.27 3.65
N PHE A 424 3.71 27.21 3.09
CA PHE A 424 2.78 27.34 1.97
C PHE A 424 1.57 28.24 2.29
N ARG A 425 1.04 28.13 3.51
CA ARG A 425 -0.05 29.00 4.01
C ARG A 425 0.36 30.47 4.07
N LYS A 426 1.59 30.78 4.50
CA LYS A 426 2.10 32.15 4.55
C LYS A 426 2.23 32.77 3.15
N VAL A 427 2.66 31.96 2.19
CA VAL A 427 2.85 32.39 0.79
C VAL A 427 1.52 32.43 0.02
N GLY A 428 0.49 31.70 0.47
CA GLY A 428 -0.81 31.62 -0.19
C GLY A 428 -0.86 30.62 -1.35
N LEU A 429 0.06 29.65 -1.39
CA LEU A 429 0.13 28.62 -2.44
C LEU A 429 -0.38 27.27 -1.94
N ALA A 430 -0.88 26.47 -2.88
CA ALA A 430 -1.22 25.08 -2.60
C ALA A 430 0.04 24.28 -2.21
N PRO A 431 -0.03 23.35 -1.23
CA PRO A 431 1.13 22.59 -0.79
C PRO A 431 1.77 21.76 -1.92
N LYS A 432 3.11 21.75 -2.00
CA LYS A 432 3.88 21.00 -3.02
C LYS A 432 4.77 19.95 -2.39
N GLN A 433 4.59 18.67 -2.77
CA GLN A 433 5.29 17.52 -2.15
C GLN A 433 6.82 17.62 -2.28
N TYR A 434 7.30 18.05 -3.44
CA TYR A 434 8.73 18.15 -3.71
C TYR A 434 9.10 19.60 -3.87
N VAL A 435 10.16 20.01 -3.17
CA VAL A 435 10.64 21.39 -3.13
C VAL A 435 12.15 21.37 -3.27
N GLU A 436 12.68 22.12 -4.24
CA GLU A 436 14.12 22.21 -4.52
C GLU A 436 14.52 23.65 -4.86
N LEU A 437 15.79 23.98 -4.64
CA LEU A 437 16.36 25.31 -4.90
C LEU A 437 17.17 25.32 -6.20
N PHE A 438 16.98 26.36 -7.00
CA PHE A 438 17.73 26.63 -8.22
C PHE A 438 18.46 27.95 -8.14
N HIS A 439 19.70 27.94 -8.64
CA HIS A 439 20.53 29.12 -8.80
C HIS A 439 20.19 29.78 -10.14
N VAL A 440 19.84 31.06 -10.11
CA VAL A 440 19.53 31.87 -11.30
C VAL A 440 20.26 33.20 -11.24
N THR A 441 20.44 33.82 -12.39
CA THR A 441 20.92 35.21 -12.45
C THR A 441 19.78 36.18 -12.10
N PRO A 442 20.06 37.40 -11.59
CA PRO A 442 19.02 38.35 -11.17
C PRO A 442 18.02 38.73 -12.27
N ASP A 443 18.47 38.73 -13.52
CA ASP A 443 17.65 38.98 -14.72
C ASP A 443 16.70 37.82 -15.07
N ALA A 444 16.95 36.62 -14.54
CA ALA A 444 16.09 35.45 -14.73
C ALA A 444 15.10 35.25 -13.57
N THR A 445 14.91 36.26 -12.70
CA THR A 445 14.06 36.14 -11.51
C THR A 445 12.57 36.10 -11.88
N LEU A 446 11.85 35.12 -11.34
CA LEU A 446 10.42 34.96 -11.54
C LEU A 446 9.63 35.28 -10.26
N PRO A 447 8.45 35.93 -10.37
CA PRO A 447 7.62 36.21 -9.21
C PRO A 447 7.04 34.91 -8.61
N VAL A 448 6.80 34.96 -7.30
CA VAL A 448 6.18 33.85 -6.56
C VAL A 448 4.80 33.53 -7.11
N GLY A 449 4.49 32.23 -7.26
CA GLY A 449 3.25 31.74 -7.85
C GLY A 449 3.30 31.50 -9.36
N THR A 450 4.37 31.91 -10.05
CA THR A 450 4.54 31.63 -11.49
C THR A 450 4.60 30.12 -11.74
N GLU A 451 3.76 29.62 -12.65
CA GLU A 451 3.76 28.22 -13.09
C GLU A 451 4.71 28.01 -14.28
N LEU A 452 5.52 26.94 -14.21
CA LEU A 452 6.46 26.54 -15.23
C LEU A 452 5.91 25.35 -16.02
N LYS A 453 5.82 25.51 -17.34
CA LYS A 453 5.36 24.47 -18.27
C LYS A 453 6.50 23.87 -19.08
N ALA A 454 6.22 22.80 -19.81
CA ALA A 454 7.22 22.09 -20.62
C ALA A 454 7.86 22.99 -21.70
N ALA A 455 7.08 23.90 -22.28
CA ALA A 455 7.53 24.94 -23.23
C ALA A 455 8.53 25.96 -22.65
N HIS A 456 8.92 25.86 -21.38
CA HIS A 456 10.09 26.55 -20.85
C HIS A 456 11.38 26.14 -21.59
N PHE A 457 11.41 24.91 -22.10
CA PHE A 457 12.49 24.39 -22.95
C PHE A 457 12.07 24.45 -24.43
N VAL A 458 13.06 24.27 -25.30
CA VAL A 458 12.88 24.26 -26.74
C VAL A 458 13.33 22.91 -27.32
N PRO A 459 12.64 22.34 -28.33
CA PRO A 459 13.16 21.18 -29.07
C PRO A 459 14.55 21.46 -29.65
N GLY A 460 15.47 20.51 -29.49
CA GLY A 460 16.87 20.61 -29.94
C GLY A 460 17.82 21.16 -28.88
N GLN A 461 17.30 21.72 -27.78
CA GLN A 461 18.09 22.25 -26.67
C GLN A 461 18.83 21.15 -25.90
N PHE A 462 20.01 21.46 -25.37
CA PHE A 462 20.76 20.62 -24.44
C PHE A 462 20.45 20.95 -22.98
N VAL A 463 20.15 19.91 -22.20
CA VAL A 463 19.77 20.00 -20.79
C VAL A 463 20.57 19.02 -19.93
N ASP A 464 20.77 19.39 -18.67
CA ASP A 464 21.32 18.53 -17.63
C ASP A 464 20.16 18.01 -16.76
N VAL A 465 20.08 16.69 -16.62
CA VAL A 465 19.03 16.03 -15.83
C VAL A 465 19.66 15.33 -14.63
N GLN A 466 19.26 15.75 -13.44
CA GLN A 466 19.68 15.17 -12.17
C GLN A 466 18.53 14.35 -11.56
N GLY A 467 18.80 13.07 -11.31
CA GLY A 467 17.91 12.16 -10.59
C GLY A 467 18.65 11.44 -9.49
N THR A 468 17.93 10.74 -8.60
CA THR A 468 18.58 9.87 -7.62
C THR A 468 18.85 8.52 -8.26
N THR A 469 20.07 8.04 -8.18
CA THR A 469 20.39 6.67 -8.58
C THR A 469 19.61 5.69 -7.71
N GLN A 470 19.11 4.61 -8.33
CA GLN A 470 18.24 3.58 -7.73
C GLN A 470 18.42 3.41 -6.21
N SER A 471 17.42 3.87 -5.46
CA SER A 471 17.18 3.56 -4.05
C SER A 471 15.66 3.60 -3.87
N VAL A 472 15.01 2.45 -3.98
CA VAL A 472 13.54 2.35 -3.94
C VAL A 472 13.11 1.47 -2.77
N ASN A 473 12.44 2.10 -1.80
CA ASN A 473 11.62 1.43 -0.77
C ASN A 473 10.17 1.29 -1.29
N ASN A 474 9.97 0.58 -2.40
CA ASN A 474 8.62 0.35 -2.94
C ASN A 474 8.47 -1.12 -3.36
N PHE A 475 7.42 -1.77 -2.87
CA PHE A 475 7.21 -3.22 -2.89
C PHE A 475 7.15 -3.81 -4.30
N LEU A 476 6.72 -3.01 -5.31
CA LEU A 476 6.57 -3.45 -6.70
C LEU A 476 7.86 -3.42 -7.54
N TYR A 477 8.90 -2.69 -7.13
CA TYR A 477 10.19 -2.64 -7.84
C TYR A 477 11.32 -2.78 -6.81
N ARG A 478 11.61 -4.02 -6.39
CA ARG A 478 12.79 -4.36 -5.59
C ARG A 478 14.08 -4.08 -6.39
N ILE A 479 14.48 -2.83 -6.51
CA ILE A 479 15.84 -2.47 -6.97
C ILE A 479 16.42 -1.40 -6.04
N ASN A 480 16.35 -1.67 -4.74
CA ASN A 480 17.43 -1.26 -3.84
C ASN A 480 18.62 -2.18 -4.14
N LYS A 481 19.69 -1.65 -4.74
CA LYS A 481 20.95 -2.42 -4.76
C LYS A 481 21.47 -2.57 -3.32
N GLY A 482 21.08 -1.71 -2.37
CA GLY A 482 21.39 -1.92 -0.95
C GLY A 482 22.89 -2.08 -0.71
N PHE A 483 23.27 -2.90 0.26
CA PHE A 483 24.67 -3.31 0.45
C PHE A 483 25.07 -4.26 -0.69
N GLN A 484 26.11 -3.91 -1.45
CA GLN A 484 26.64 -4.73 -2.54
C GLN A 484 28.09 -5.12 -2.31
N GLY A 485 28.41 -6.34 -2.73
CA GLY A 485 29.79 -6.82 -2.83
C GLY A 485 30.61 -6.03 -3.86
N VAL A 486 31.93 -6.16 -3.76
CA VAL A 486 32.91 -5.46 -4.60
C VAL A 486 32.75 -5.71 -6.10
N MET A 487 32.33 -6.92 -6.50
CA MET A 487 32.12 -7.24 -7.92
C MET A 487 30.99 -6.39 -8.52
N LYS A 488 29.82 -6.35 -7.88
CA LYS A 488 28.66 -5.58 -8.39
C LYS A 488 28.83 -4.07 -8.22
N ARG A 489 29.47 -3.64 -7.12
CA ARG A 489 29.66 -2.22 -6.78
C ARG A 489 30.74 -1.53 -7.61
N TRP A 490 31.85 -2.24 -7.87
CA TRP A 490 33.06 -1.66 -8.47
C TRP A 490 33.55 -2.37 -9.73
N GLY A 491 32.89 -3.45 -10.16
CA GLY A 491 33.29 -4.22 -11.35
C GLY A 491 34.51 -5.12 -11.13
N PHE A 492 34.79 -5.56 -9.89
CA PHE A 492 35.88 -6.50 -9.63
C PHE A 492 35.61 -7.84 -10.31
N LYS A 493 36.65 -8.48 -10.85
CA LYS A 493 36.55 -9.76 -11.58
C LYS A 493 36.24 -10.97 -10.68
N GLY A 494 36.55 -10.90 -9.39
CA GLY A 494 36.45 -12.04 -8.47
C GLY A 494 37.63 -13.02 -8.62
N LEU A 495 37.51 -14.19 -8.00
CA LEU A 495 38.46 -15.30 -8.15
C LEU A 495 37.86 -16.40 -9.05
N PRO A 496 38.68 -17.30 -9.62
CA PRO A 496 38.21 -18.41 -10.45
C PRO A 496 37.15 -19.29 -9.75
N ALA A 497 36.29 -19.92 -10.55
CA ALA A 497 35.29 -20.86 -10.04
C ALA A 497 35.89 -22.25 -9.72
N SER A 498 36.89 -22.68 -10.49
CA SER A 498 37.57 -23.98 -10.36
C SER A 498 39.04 -23.83 -9.91
N HIS A 499 39.80 -24.93 -9.94
CA HIS A 499 41.23 -24.99 -9.59
C HIS A 499 41.55 -24.56 -8.15
N GLY A 500 40.81 -25.09 -7.18
CA GLY A 500 41.17 -25.00 -5.76
C GLY A 500 40.75 -23.73 -5.02
N THR A 501 39.96 -22.84 -5.64
CA THR A 501 39.40 -21.69 -4.91
C THR A 501 38.31 -22.15 -3.95
N SER A 502 38.55 -22.09 -2.64
CA SER A 502 37.56 -22.42 -1.62
C SER A 502 36.92 -21.16 -1.01
N LEU A 503 35.60 -21.02 -1.14
CA LEU A 503 34.75 -20.01 -0.49
C LEU A 503 35.03 -18.53 -0.84
N ALA A 504 36.05 -18.22 -1.65
CA ALA A 504 36.50 -16.85 -1.90
C ALA A 504 36.15 -16.28 -3.29
N HIS A 505 35.35 -16.98 -4.11
CA HIS A 505 35.05 -16.64 -5.51
C HIS A 505 34.61 -15.18 -5.74
N ARG A 506 33.90 -14.59 -4.77
CA ARG A 506 33.34 -13.22 -4.86
C ARG A 506 34.02 -12.21 -3.93
N SER A 507 35.12 -12.60 -3.31
CA SER A 507 35.88 -11.75 -2.38
C SER A 507 36.54 -10.57 -3.09
N GLY A 508 36.93 -9.55 -2.34
CA GLY A 508 37.67 -8.39 -2.88
C GLY A 508 39.17 -8.62 -3.07
N GLY A 509 39.66 -9.81 -2.70
CA GLY A 509 41.09 -10.08 -2.62
C GLY A 509 41.80 -9.19 -1.61
N SER A 510 43.09 -8.94 -1.84
CA SER A 510 43.90 -8.10 -0.98
C SER A 510 43.42 -6.64 -0.97
N THR A 511 43.24 -6.07 0.22
CA THR A 511 42.94 -4.65 0.40
C THR A 511 44.17 -3.75 0.21
N GLY A 512 45.38 -4.33 0.14
CA GLY A 512 46.64 -3.63 -0.06
C GLY A 512 47.67 -3.89 1.05
N GLN A 513 48.46 -2.87 1.33
CA GLN A 513 49.71 -2.82 2.12
C GLN A 513 49.73 -3.70 3.39
N ARG A 514 50.88 -4.35 3.63
CA ARG A 514 51.12 -5.23 4.77
C ARG A 514 51.67 -4.47 5.99
N THR A 515 52.91 -3.98 5.93
CA THR A 515 53.60 -3.41 7.11
C THR A 515 53.62 -1.88 7.11
N ASP A 516 53.97 -1.23 6.00
CA ASP A 516 53.99 0.25 5.88
C ASP A 516 53.08 0.68 4.71
N PRO A 517 51.99 1.42 4.94
CA PRO A 517 51.59 2.20 6.13
C PRO A 517 50.61 1.50 7.08
N GLY A 518 50.60 0.16 7.14
CA GLY A 518 49.81 -0.64 8.11
C GLY A 518 48.30 -0.32 8.15
N LYS A 519 47.76 0.32 7.12
CA LYS A 519 46.39 0.86 7.10
C LYS A 519 45.79 0.81 5.71
N VAL A 520 44.46 0.79 5.67
CA VAL A 520 43.71 0.94 4.42
C VAL A 520 43.59 2.44 4.09
N PHE A 521 43.99 2.83 2.87
CA PHE A 521 43.83 4.21 2.41
C PHE A 521 42.35 4.63 2.34
N LYS A 522 42.07 5.88 2.72
CA LYS A 522 40.74 6.49 2.59
C LYS A 522 40.30 6.45 1.12
N GLY A 523 39.04 6.10 0.86
CA GLY A 523 38.49 5.99 -0.50
C GLY A 523 38.79 4.66 -1.21
N LYS A 524 39.46 3.69 -0.56
CA LYS A 524 39.64 2.34 -1.12
C LYS A 524 38.29 1.72 -1.49
N LYS A 525 38.23 1.15 -2.69
CA LYS A 525 37.03 0.45 -3.21
C LYS A 525 36.75 -0.81 -2.38
N MET A 526 35.66 -0.77 -1.60
CA MET A 526 35.21 -1.87 -0.74
C MET A 526 33.71 -2.14 -0.93
N ALA A 527 33.22 -3.28 -0.41
CA ALA A 527 31.79 -3.58 -0.36
C ALA A 527 31.02 -2.49 0.43
N GLY A 528 29.74 -2.30 0.13
CA GLY A 528 28.94 -1.28 0.81
C GLY A 528 27.71 -0.84 0.01
N ARG A 529 27.02 0.17 0.52
CA ARG A 529 25.79 0.69 -0.09
C ARG A 529 26.05 1.20 -1.52
N MET A 530 25.27 0.71 -2.48
CA MET A 530 25.26 1.13 -3.88
C MET A 530 23.91 1.77 -4.24
N GLY A 531 23.95 2.90 -4.96
CA GLY A 531 22.76 3.69 -5.28
C GLY A 531 22.35 4.67 -4.17
N GLY A 532 21.21 5.33 -4.35
CA GLY A 532 20.67 6.32 -3.41
C GLY A 532 21.40 7.66 -3.38
N LYS A 533 22.21 7.95 -4.39
CA LYS A 533 22.93 9.22 -4.54
C LYS A 533 22.42 9.99 -5.75
N LYS A 534 22.37 11.33 -5.66
CA LYS A 534 22.06 12.20 -6.81
C LYS A 534 23.14 12.01 -7.90
N HIS A 535 22.70 11.83 -9.13
CA HIS A 535 23.57 11.73 -10.31
C HIS A 535 23.01 12.60 -11.42
N THR A 536 23.88 13.32 -12.11
CA THR A 536 23.51 14.23 -13.20
C THR A 536 23.97 13.64 -14.53
N SER A 537 23.03 13.41 -15.44
CA SER A 537 23.34 13.14 -16.85
C SER A 537 23.45 14.48 -17.57
N HIS A 538 24.60 14.74 -18.17
CA HIS A 538 24.90 16.03 -18.80
C HIS A 538 24.64 16.01 -20.30
N ASN A 539 24.35 17.19 -20.87
CA ASN A 539 24.24 17.41 -22.33
C ASN A 539 23.24 16.47 -23.03
N LEU A 540 22.10 16.19 -22.40
CA LEU A 540 21.04 15.43 -23.04
C LEU A 540 20.22 16.36 -23.94
N GLN A 541 19.82 15.88 -25.12
CA GLN A 541 19.08 16.69 -26.09
C GLN A 541 17.58 16.54 -25.88
N VAL A 542 16.83 17.64 -25.88
CA VAL A 542 15.37 17.64 -25.93
C VAL A 542 14.95 17.33 -27.37
N ILE A 543 14.18 16.26 -27.57
CA ILE A 543 13.75 15.79 -28.89
C ILE A 543 12.34 16.25 -29.22
N LYS A 544 11.44 16.18 -28.24
CA LYS A 544 10.03 16.55 -28.42
C LYS A 544 9.49 17.21 -27.17
N ILE A 545 8.58 18.15 -27.35
CA ILE A 545 7.79 18.78 -26.29
C ILE A 545 6.31 18.61 -26.65
N ASP A 546 5.51 18.19 -25.67
CA ASP A 546 4.05 18.13 -25.77
C ASP A 546 3.45 19.14 -24.77
N ASN A 547 2.81 20.17 -25.31
CA ASN A 547 2.28 21.31 -24.56
C ASN A 547 0.92 21.00 -23.90
N GLU A 548 0.13 20.10 -24.48
CA GLU A 548 -1.15 19.69 -23.89
C GLU A 548 -0.92 18.79 -22.67
N LEU A 549 -0.03 17.81 -22.79
CA LEU A 549 0.31 16.89 -21.70
C LEU A 549 1.36 17.45 -20.73
N ASN A 550 1.98 18.59 -21.07
CA ASN A 550 3.13 19.17 -20.37
C ASN A 550 4.29 18.17 -20.22
N CYS A 551 4.63 17.49 -21.31
CA CYS A 551 5.67 16.45 -21.34
C CYS A 551 6.92 16.89 -22.13
N LEU A 552 8.09 16.53 -21.61
CA LEU A 552 9.40 16.66 -22.24
C LEU A 552 9.94 15.28 -22.61
N TYR A 553 10.40 15.13 -23.84
CA TYR A 553 11.03 13.92 -24.36
C TYR A 553 12.52 14.20 -24.54
N ILE A 554 13.35 13.61 -23.68
CA ILE A 554 14.81 13.84 -23.66
C ILE A 554 15.52 12.58 -24.13
N LYS A 555 16.50 12.74 -25.03
CA LYS A 555 17.28 11.64 -25.60
C LYS A 555 18.10 10.93 -24.53
N GLY A 556 18.06 9.60 -24.55
CA GLY A 556 18.89 8.73 -23.72
C GLY A 556 18.29 8.41 -22.35
N ALA A 557 19.08 7.74 -21.51
CA ALA A 557 18.68 7.27 -20.19
C ALA A 557 19.04 8.29 -19.10
N VAL A 558 18.13 8.41 -18.12
CA VAL A 558 18.30 9.30 -16.96
C VAL A 558 18.23 8.48 -15.67
N ALA A 559 19.05 8.87 -14.68
CA ALA A 559 19.04 8.26 -13.36
C ALA A 559 17.66 8.34 -12.68
N GLY A 560 17.31 7.31 -11.92
CA GLY A 560 16.03 7.21 -11.20
C GLY A 560 15.03 6.27 -11.86
N TYR A 561 13.99 5.90 -11.11
CA TYR A 561 12.93 5.00 -11.57
C TYR A 561 11.74 5.78 -12.14
N ALA A 562 10.84 5.10 -12.83
CA ALA A 562 9.60 5.70 -13.32
C ALA A 562 8.70 6.10 -12.13
N GLY A 563 8.30 7.36 -12.08
CA GLY A 563 7.53 7.98 -11.01
C GLY A 563 8.35 8.91 -10.12
N GLU A 564 9.69 8.87 -10.21
CA GLU A 564 10.58 9.73 -9.41
C GLU A 564 10.60 11.17 -9.96
N ILE A 565 10.74 12.14 -9.06
CA ILE A 565 11.00 13.53 -9.42
C ILE A 565 12.47 13.70 -9.78
N VAL A 566 12.69 14.32 -10.92
CA VAL A 566 14.01 14.73 -11.40
C VAL A 566 14.09 16.24 -11.50
N ARG A 567 15.32 16.72 -11.42
CA ARG A 567 15.68 18.12 -11.62
C ARG A 567 16.21 18.28 -13.03
N ILE A 568 15.59 19.15 -13.83
CA ILE A 568 16.01 19.45 -15.20
C ILE A 568 16.44 20.92 -15.25
N LYS A 569 17.57 21.21 -15.89
CA LYS A 569 18.06 22.58 -16.12
C LYS A 569 18.83 22.65 -17.42
N ASP A 570 19.10 23.86 -17.89
CA ASP A 570 19.96 24.09 -19.05
C ASP A 570 21.35 23.47 -18.85
N ALA A 571 21.97 22.99 -19.94
CA ALA A 571 23.23 22.28 -19.87
C ALA A 571 24.39 23.18 -19.40
N ILE A 572 25.14 22.76 -18.37
CA ILE A 572 26.27 23.57 -17.86
C ILE A 572 27.48 23.51 -18.80
N ARG A 573 27.67 22.38 -19.49
CA ARG A 573 28.85 22.14 -20.34
C ARG A 573 28.72 22.73 -21.75
N LYS A 574 27.52 23.11 -22.16
CA LYS A 574 27.25 23.85 -23.41
C LYS A 574 26.68 25.21 -23.02
N LYS A 575 27.54 26.22 -22.87
CA LYS A 575 27.16 27.52 -22.31
C LYS A 575 26.50 28.44 -23.35
N GLY A 576 25.60 29.30 -22.86
CA GLY A 576 24.96 30.36 -23.64
C GLY A 576 24.31 29.83 -24.92
N VAL A 577 24.75 30.40 -26.05
CA VAL A 577 24.25 30.07 -27.40
C VAL A 577 24.36 28.57 -27.73
N LEU A 578 25.38 27.86 -27.22
CA LEU A 578 25.61 26.44 -27.53
C LEU A 578 24.60 25.50 -26.88
N ALA A 579 23.88 25.94 -25.85
CA ALA A 579 22.82 25.16 -25.23
C ALA A 579 21.59 25.04 -26.13
N PHE A 580 21.37 25.99 -27.02
CA PHE A 580 20.14 26.15 -27.79
C PHE A 580 20.38 25.86 -29.28
N PRO A 581 19.36 25.41 -30.02
CA PRO A 581 19.43 25.39 -31.47
C PRO A 581 19.44 26.82 -32.02
N LYS A 582 20.09 27.03 -33.18
CA LYS A 582 20.22 28.36 -33.80
C LYS A 582 18.87 29.02 -34.08
N ASP A 583 17.89 28.23 -34.49
CA ASP A 583 16.54 28.67 -34.87
C ASP A 583 15.70 29.15 -33.66
N ALA A 584 16.18 28.96 -32.43
CA ALA A 584 15.44 29.32 -31.21
C ALA A 584 16.21 30.28 -30.30
N LEU A 585 17.03 31.14 -30.91
CA LEU A 585 17.71 32.23 -30.23
C LEU A 585 16.95 33.55 -30.50
N PRO A 586 16.64 34.35 -29.47
CA PRO A 586 16.82 34.06 -28.05
C PRO A 586 15.81 33.00 -27.54
N PRO A 587 16.18 32.19 -26.52
CA PRO A 587 15.26 31.24 -25.92
C PRO A 587 14.16 31.95 -25.12
N PRO A 588 13.06 31.26 -24.76
CA PRO A 588 12.05 31.80 -23.85
C PRO A 588 12.69 32.26 -22.54
N PHE A 589 12.57 33.55 -22.21
CA PHE A 589 13.24 34.17 -21.07
C PHE A 589 12.36 35.23 -20.40
N PRO A 590 12.33 35.32 -19.06
CA PRO A 590 12.87 34.37 -18.07
C PRO A 590 12.16 32.99 -18.09
N THR A 591 10.94 32.94 -18.64
CA THR A 591 10.20 31.72 -19.01
C THR A 591 9.19 32.05 -20.12
N ILE A 592 8.49 31.06 -20.65
CA ILE A 592 7.46 31.26 -21.68
C ILE A 592 6.25 32.02 -21.12
N GLN A 593 5.75 33.01 -21.87
CA GLN A 593 4.55 33.74 -21.48
C GLN A 593 3.27 32.91 -21.74
N PRO A 594 2.25 32.95 -20.84
CA PRO A 594 1.01 32.18 -21.01
C PRO A 594 0.26 32.46 -22.32
N LYS A 595 0.26 33.72 -22.78
CA LYS A 595 -0.40 34.14 -24.03
C LYS A 595 0.24 33.49 -25.26
N VAL A 596 1.58 33.45 -25.28
CA VAL A 596 2.34 32.81 -26.37
C VAL A 596 2.10 31.31 -26.36
N LEU A 597 2.14 30.71 -25.17
CA LEU A 597 1.92 29.27 -25.00
C LEU A 597 0.57 28.79 -25.53
N SER A 598 -0.52 29.55 -25.36
CA SER A 598 -1.84 29.18 -25.89
C SER A 598 -1.92 29.16 -27.43
N SER A 599 -0.99 29.84 -28.10
CA SER A 599 -0.91 29.85 -29.58
C SER A 599 0.03 28.80 -30.15
N MET A 600 0.80 28.10 -29.31
CA MET A 600 1.75 27.10 -29.76
C MET A 600 1.06 25.79 -30.18
N PRO A 601 1.60 25.06 -31.16
CA PRO A 601 1.08 23.75 -31.52
C PRO A 601 1.23 22.78 -30.33
N ARG A 602 0.43 21.72 -30.34
CA ARG A 602 0.48 20.67 -29.32
C ARG A 602 1.88 20.06 -29.20
N GLU A 603 2.45 19.65 -30.33
CA GLU A 603 3.74 18.97 -30.37
C GLU A 603 4.79 19.81 -31.08
N LEU A 604 5.95 19.93 -30.45
CA LEU A 604 7.14 20.57 -31.01
C LEU A 604 8.26 19.54 -31.07
N ILE A 605 8.73 19.22 -32.26
CA ILE A 605 9.75 18.19 -32.50
C ILE A 605 11.02 18.85 -33.01
N ALA A 606 12.17 18.40 -32.50
CA ALA A 606 13.47 18.85 -32.94
C ALA A 606 13.75 18.27 -34.33
N LYS A 607 14.37 19.06 -35.21
CA LYS A 607 14.99 18.52 -36.43
C LYS A 607 16.15 17.61 -36.01
N THR A 608 15.85 16.33 -35.86
CA THR A 608 16.83 15.25 -35.84
C THR A 608 17.00 14.83 -37.30
N GLY A 609 18.24 14.60 -37.75
CA GLY A 609 18.54 14.47 -39.18
C GLY A 609 19.42 15.61 -39.65
N GLY A 610 20.70 15.28 -39.87
CA GLY A 610 21.62 16.16 -40.59
C GLY A 610 21.50 15.91 -42.09
N THR A 611 22.64 15.92 -42.77
CA THR A 611 22.76 15.37 -44.12
C THR A 611 22.23 13.94 -44.16
N ASP A 612 21.44 13.64 -45.19
CA ASP A 612 20.93 12.31 -45.49
C ASP A 612 22.06 11.27 -45.37
N PRO A 613 21.95 10.25 -44.51
CA PRO A 613 22.95 9.19 -44.43
C PRO A 613 23.08 8.39 -45.73
N PHE A 614 22.12 8.50 -46.64
CA PHE A 614 22.10 7.92 -47.98
C PHE A 614 22.57 8.89 -49.09
N LEU A 615 22.83 10.18 -48.78
CA LEU A 615 23.53 11.06 -49.71
C LEU A 615 24.99 10.61 -49.79
N ILE A 616 25.37 10.07 -50.96
CA ILE A 616 26.77 9.83 -51.32
C ILE A 616 27.45 11.19 -51.28
N LYS A 617 28.46 11.36 -50.43
CA LYS A 617 29.31 12.56 -50.49
C LYS A 617 29.98 12.56 -51.86
N GLU A 618 29.65 13.53 -52.72
CA GLU A 618 30.48 13.82 -53.88
C GLU A 618 31.88 14.13 -53.36
N SER A 619 32.83 13.30 -53.80
CA SER A 619 34.22 13.23 -53.32
C SER A 619 35.03 14.46 -53.68
#